data_AF-A0A6J7W6T0-F1
#
_entry.id   AF-A0A6J7W6T0-F1
#
_cell.length_a   1.000
_cell.length_b   1.000
_cell.length_c   1.000
_cell.angle_alpha   90.00
_cell.angle_beta   90.00
_cell.angle_gamma   90.00
#
_symmetry.space_group_name_H-M   'P 1'
#
loop_
_entity.id
_entity.type
_entity.pdbx_description
1 polymer ?
#
loop_
_entity_poly.entity_id
_entity_poly.type
_entity_poly.pdbx_seq_one_letter_code
_entity_poly.pdbx_strand_id
1 'polypeptide(L)'
;MAKKYQDENRGFELREISGGWRFYSHPDLAPLVEKFVLDGQQARLTQAALETLSVIAYKQPVSRARVSAIRGVNVEAVMKTLVSRGLVEEAGIEGESGAVLYKTTSFFLEKLGLNSITDLPALAPFLPDIDGLDELLANLTE
;
A
#
# COMPACT_ATOMS: atom_id res chain seq x y z
N MET A 1 -4.32 -7.81 -28.25
CA MET A 1 -4.33 -9.15 -27.61
C MET A 1 -5.21 -9.16 -26.35
N ALA A 2 -5.05 -8.22 -25.42
CA ALA A 2 -5.90 -8.08 -24.23
C ALA A 2 -7.42 -8.02 -24.54
N LYS A 3 -7.82 -7.21 -25.54
CA LYS A 3 -9.23 -7.08 -25.97
C LYS A 3 -9.87 -8.41 -26.41
N LYS A 4 -9.10 -9.26 -27.11
CA LYS A 4 -9.56 -10.60 -27.55
C LYS A 4 -9.85 -11.52 -26.36
N TYR A 5 -9.10 -11.42 -25.26
CA TYR A 5 -9.35 -12.24 -24.07
C TYR A 5 -10.55 -11.75 -23.26
N GLN A 6 -10.86 -10.44 -23.28
CA GLN A 6 -12.09 -9.90 -22.69
C GLN A 6 -13.34 -10.36 -23.46
N ASP A 7 -13.28 -10.37 -24.80
CA ASP A 7 -14.43 -10.73 -25.65
C ASP A 7 -14.79 -12.23 -25.61
N GLU A 8 -13.85 -13.11 -25.19
CA GLU A 8 -14.03 -14.57 -25.19
C GLU A 8 -14.60 -15.14 -23.86
N ASN A 9 -15.04 -14.28 -22.93
CA ASN A 9 -15.65 -14.65 -21.63
C ASN A 9 -14.88 -15.75 -20.86
N ARG A 10 -13.55 -15.63 -20.85
CA ARG A 10 -12.66 -16.60 -20.20
C ARG A 10 -12.63 -16.35 -18.70
N GLY A 11 -12.35 -17.40 -17.92
CA GLY A 11 -12.16 -17.31 -16.46
C GLY A 11 -10.93 -16.50 -16.02
N PHE A 12 -10.22 -15.84 -16.94
CA PHE A 12 -9.10 -14.97 -16.66
C PHE A 12 -9.04 -13.81 -17.66
N GLU A 13 -8.45 -12.69 -17.25
CA GLU A 13 -8.20 -11.52 -18.08
C GLU A 13 -6.75 -11.07 -17.99
N LEU A 14 -6.27 -10.38 -19.03
CA LEU A 14 -4.91 -9.86 -19.08
C LEU A 14 -4.93 -8.37 -18.72
N ARG A 15 -4.27 -7.98 -17.63
CA ARG A 15 -4.17 -6.59 -17.16
C ARG A 15 -2.74 -6.08 -17.23
N GLU A 16 -2.60 -4.79 -17.53
CA GLU A 16 -1.32 -4.08 -17.43
C GLU A 16 -1.20 -3.47 -16.03
N ILE A 17 -0.24 -3.95 -15.23
CA ILE A 17 -0.01 -3.55 -13.84
C ILE A 17 1.50 -3.49 -13.57
N SER A 18 1.95 -2.46 -12.83
CA SER A 18 3.36 -2.22 -12.47
C SER A 18 4.33 -2.20 -13.66
N GLY A 19 3.88 -1.71 -14.82
CA GLY A 19 4.70 -1.63 -16.05
C GLY A 19 4.88 -2.95 -16.79
N GLY A 20 4.09 -3.98 -16.47
CA GLY A 20 4.08 -5.26 -17.16
C GLY A 20 2.66 -5.80 -17.36
N TRP A 21 2.54 -6.94 -18.04
CA TRP A 21 1.25 -7.62 -18.26
C TRP A 21 1.16 -8.88 -17.42
N ARG A 22 0.03 -9.11 -16.77
CA ARG A 22 -0.23 -10.32 -15.98
C ARG A 22 -1.65 -10.83 -16.17
N PHE A 23 -1.81 -12.15 -16.11
CA PHE A 23 -3.12 -12.81 -16.07
C PHE A 23 -3.73 -12.73 -14.67
N TYR A 24 -4.97 -12.29 -14.58
CA TYR A 24 -5.79 -12.27 -13.37
C TYR A 24 -7.02 -13.17 -13.57
N SER A 25 -7.54 -13.76 -12.49
CA SER A 25 -8.84 -14.43 -12.55
C SER A 25 -9.95 -13.44 -12.89
N HIS A 26 -10.95 -13.88 -13.66
CA HIS A 26 -12.11 -13.06 -13.99
C HIS A 26 -12.84 -12.63 -12.70
N PRO A 27 -13.28 -11.36 -12.57
CA PRO A 27 -13.94 -10.84 -11.36
C PRO A 27 -15.14 -11.68 -10.90
N ASP A 28 -15.91 -12.23 -11.85
CA ASP A 28 -17.06 -13.10 -11.56
C ASP A 28 -16.70 -14.38 -10.80
N LEU A 29 -15.43 -14.81 -10.89
CA LEU A 29 -14.92 -15.98 -10.17
C LEU A 29 -14.36 -15.63 -8.79
N ALA A 30 -14.38 -14.35 -8.38
CA ALA A 30 -13.85 -13.92 -7.09
C ALA A 30 -14.40 -14.74 -5.90
N PRO A 31 -15.71 -15.05 -5.78
CA PRO A 31 -16.22 -15.84 -4.66
C PRO A 31 -15.67 -17.28 -4.61
N LEU A 32 -15.38 -17.86 -5.77
CA LEU A 32 -14.86 -19.22 -5.89
C LEU A 32 -13.37 -19.26 -5.54
N VAL A 33 -12.59 -18.31 -6.08
CA VAL A 33 -11.17 -18.15 -5.78
C VAL A 33 -10.97 -17.81 -4.31
N GLU A 34 -11.81 -16.94 -3.75
CA GLU A 34 -11.77 -16.58 -2.33
C GLU A 34 -11.95 -17.81 -1.43
N LYS A 35 -12.96 -18.66 -1.68
CA LYS A 35 -13.14 -19.92 -0.93
C LYS A 35 -11.93 -20.84 -1.00
N PHE A 36 -11.32 -20.97 -2.18
CA PHE A 36 -10.15 -21.83 -2.38
C PHE A 36 -8.89 -21.27 -1.70
N VAL A 37 -8.69 -19.96 -1.71
CA VAL A 37 -7.52 -19.29 -1.12
C VAL A 37 -7.65 -19.14 0.40
N LEU A 38 -8.86 -19.03 0.93
CA LEU A 38 -9.13 -18.86 2.36
C LEU A 38 -8.81 -20.09 3.22
N ASP A 39 -8.71 -21.28 2.62
CA ASP A 39 -8.35 -22.53 3.31
C ASP A 39 -6.91 -22.57 3.89
N GLY A 40 -6.17 -21.46 3.81
CA GLY A 40 -4.83 -21.31 4.44
C GLY A 40 -4.43 -19.88 4.82
N GLN A 41 -5.37 -18.95 5.03
CA GLN A 41 -5.05 -17.52 5.02
C GLN A 41 -4.24 -16.95 6.21
N GLN A 42 -3.28 -16.08 5.86
CA GLN A 42 -2.77 -15.04 6.74
C GLN A 42 -3.90 -14.04 7.06
N ALA A 43 -4.12 -13.75 8.36
CA ALA A 43 -5.18 -12.87 8.84
C ALA A 43 -5.21 -11.50 8.12
N ARG A 44 -6.39 -10.89 7.94
CA ARG A 44 -6.51 -9.53 7.36
C ARG A 44 -5.63 -8.51 8.12
N LEU A 45 -5.17 -7.46 7.43
CA LEU A 45 -4.50 -6.35 8.10
C LEU A 45 -5.47 -5.66 9.06
N THR A 46 -4.99 -5.31 10.25
CA THR A 46 -5.76 -4.51 11.20
C THR A 46 -5.83 -3.06 10.72
N GLN A 47 -6.77 -2.29 11.27
CA GLN A 47 -6.87 -0.86 10.99
C GLN A 47 -5.54 -0.12 11.28
N ALA A 48 -4.92 -0.39 12.43
CA ALA A 48 -3.62 0.19 12.78
C ALA A 48 -2.52 -0.14 11.74
N ALA A 49 -2.57 -1.33 11.13
CA ALA A 49 -1.63 -1.71 10.08
C ALA A 49 -1.91 -0.99 8.77
N LEU A 50 -3.18 -0.83 8.39
CA LEU A 50 -3.58 -0.05 7.21
C LEU A 50 -3.21 1.43 7.34
N GLU A 51 -3.43 2.03 8.51
CA GLU A 51 -3.06 3.41 8.79
C GLU A 51 -1.54 3.62 8.71
N THR A 52 -0.73 2.72 9.29
CA THR A 52 0.74 2.78 9.17
C THR A 52 1.20 2.60 7.73
N LEU A 53 0.63 1.63 7.01
CA LEU A 53 0.94 1.39 5.60
C LEU A 53 0.63 2.62 4.75
N SER A 54 -0.47 3.31 5.03
CA SER A 54 -0.86 4.54 4.34
C SER A 54 0.15 5.66 4.58
N VAL A 55 0.59 5.86 5.82
CA VAL A 55 1.65 6.86 6.12
C VAL A 55 2.91 6.58 5.30
N ILE A 56 3.34 5.31 5.22
CA ILE A 56 4.53 4.93 4.44
C ILE A 56 4.30 5.21 2.96
N ALA A 57 3.18 4.78 2.40
CA ALA A 57 2.88 4.94 0.98
C ALA A 57 2.92 6.42 0.52
N TYR A 58 2.40 7.34 1.33
CA TYR A 58 2.37 8.77 1.00
C TYR A 58 3.62 9.56 1.39
N LYS A 59 4.45 9.06 2.32
CA LYS A 59 5.63 9.79 2.84
C LYS A 59 6.96 9.13 2.50
N GLN A 60 6.96 8.02 1.77
CA GLN A 60 8.18 7.31 1.41
C GLN A 60 9.15 8.16 0.58
N PRO A 61 10.47 7.95 0.71
CA PRO A 61 11.11 7.07 1.70
C PRO A 61 11.04 7.67 3.12
N VAL A 62 10.65 6.87 4.12
CA VAL A 62 10.37 7.36 5.49
C VAL A 62 10.99 6.47 6.57
N SER A 63 11.51 7.07 7.65
CA SER A 63 12.07 6.31 8.77
C SER A 63 10.97 5.83 9.73
N ARG A 64 11.23 4.71 10.44
CA ARG A 64 10.32 4.19 11.47
C ARG A 64 9.96 5.24 12.53
N ALA A 65 10.94 6.06 12.93
CA ALA A 65 10.74 7.12 13.92
C ALA A 65 9.74 8.18 13.42
N ARG A 66 9.88 8.63 12.17
CA ARG A 66 8.96 9.60 11.56
C ARG A 66 7.54 9.03 11.41
N VAL A 67 7.41 7.75 11.04
CA VAL A 67 6.10 7.07 11.00
C VAL A 67 5.47 7.01 12.40
N SER A 68 6.24 6.65 13.42
CA SER A 68 5.74 6.60 14.81
C SER A 68 5.28 7.97 15.30
N ALA A 69 6.00 9.03 14.94
CA ALA A 69 5.65 10.41 15.28
C ALA A 69 4.31 10.84 14.63
N ILE A 70 4.14 10.59 13.32
CA ILE A 70 2.88 10.88 12.60
C ILE A 70 1.71 10.10 13.19
N ARG A 71 1.94 8.83 13.57
CA ARG A 71 0.90 7.96 14.14
C ARG A 71 0.60 8.26 15.61
N GLY A 72 1.47 8.99 16.31
CA GLY A 72 1.36 9.26 17.75
C GLY A 72 1.46 8.02 18.65
N VAL A 73 1.84 6.85 18.10
CA VAL A 73 1.90 5.56 18.81
C VAL A 73 3.09 4.74 18.34
N ASN A 74 3.49 3.72 19.12
CA ASN A 74 4.54 2.79 18.72
C ASN A 74 4.08 1.90 17.55
N VAL A 75 4.83 1.91 16.46
CA VAL A 75 4.53 1.19 15.21
C VAL A 75 5.41 -0.05 14.98
N GLU A 76 6.28 -0.43 15.91
CA GLU A 76 7.31 -1.47 15.68
C GLU A 76 6.74 -2.83 15.26
N ALA A 77 5.76 -3.35 15.99
CA ALA A 77 5.11 -4.63 15.66
C ALA A 77 4.39 -4.58 14.31
N VAL A 78 3.79 -3.43 13.99
CA VAL A 78 3.11 -3.20 12.71
C VAL A 78 4.12 -3.16 11.57
N MET A 79 5.22 -2.43 11.72
CA MET A 79 6.31 -2.39 10.73
C MET A 79 6.84 -3.79 10.42
N LYS A 80 7.14 -4.58 11.46
CA LYS A 80 7.58 -5.98 11.30
C LYS A 80 6.57 -6.82 10.52
N THR A 81 5.28 -6.61 10.78
CA THR A 81 4.19 -7.31 10.09
C THR A 81 4.06 -6.89 8.62
N LEU A 82 4.21 -5.60 8.32
CA LEU A 82 4.14 -5.10 6.94
C LEU A 82 5.34 -5.58 6.10
N VAL A 83 6.53 -5.63 6.71
CA VAL A 83 7.74 -6.19 6.09
C VAL A 83 7.61 -7.70 5.89
N SER A 84 7.17 -8.46 6.90
CA SER A 84 7.02 -9.92 6.77
C SER A 84 5.97 -10.34 5.75
N ARG A 85 4.97 -9.47 5.51
CA ARG A 85 3.96 -9.64 4.45
C ARG A 85 4.40 -9.09 3.10
N GLY A 86 5.61 -8.56 2.98
CA GLY A 86 6.18 -8.04 1.74
C GLY A 86 5.49 -6.80 1.20
N LEU A 87 4.74 -6.05 2.02
CA LEU A 87 4.08 -4.80 1.60
C LEU A 87 5.01 -3.60 1.69
N VAL A 88 6.02 -3.68 2.56
CA VAL A 88 7.01 -2.63 2.83
C VAL A 88 8.41 -3.27 2.80
N GLU A 89 9.39 -2.54 2.31
CA GLU A 89 10.81 -2.93 2.28
C GLU A 89 11.71 -1.77 2.69
N GLU A 90 12.97 -2.07 2.98
CA GLU A 90 13.99 -1.06 3.29
C GLU A 90 14.40 -0.29 2.02
N ALA A 91 14.60 1.00 2.17
CA ALA A 91 14.90 1.96 1.10
C ALA A 91 16.26 2.64 1.27
N GLY A 92 17.17 2.01 2.04
CA GLY A 92 18.48 2.56 2.39
C GLY A 92 18.50 3.22 3.77
N ILE A 93 19.53 4.03 4.00
CA ILE A 93 19.81 4.67 5.29
C ILE A 93 19.84 6.19 5.11
N GLU A 94 19.16 6.91 6.00
CA GLU A 94 19.17 8.37 6.08
C GLU A 94 20.55 8.85 6.57
N GLY A 95 21.23 9.67 5.76
CA GLY A 95 22.65 9.96 5.93
C GLY A 95 23.05 10.53 7.30
N GLU A 96 22.40 11.61 7.75
CA GLU A 96 22.76 12.27 9.01
C GLU A 96 22.34 11.49 10.27
N SER A 97 21.19 10.82 10.21
CA SER A 97 20.62 10.11 11.38
C SER A 97 21.07 8.65 11.47
N GLY A 98 21.56 8.06 10.38
CA GLY A 98 21.79 6.63 10.25
C GLY A 98 20.49 5.80 10.30
N ALA A 99 19.31 6.41 10.18
CA ALA A 99 18.05 5.72 10.32
C ALA A 99 17.72 4.91 9.05
N VAL A 100 17.25 3.68 9.22
CA VAL A 100 16.71 2.88 8.11
C VAL A 100 15.44 3.53 7.58
N LEU A 101 15.40 3.73 6.25
CA LEU A 101 14.24 4.23 5.52
C LEU A 101 13.42 3.06 4.98
N TYR A 102 12.12 3.28 4.85
CA TYR A 102 11.16 2.30 4.36
C TYR A 102 10.34 2.86 3.20
N LYS A 103 9.96 1.97 2.28
CA LYS A 103 9.06 2.24 1.15
C LYS A 103 8.15 1.04 0.89
N THR A 104 7.06 1.24 0.17
CA THR A 104 6.18 0.19 -0.33
C THR A 104 6.85 -0.59 -1.45
N THR A 105 6.53 -1.87 -1.56
CA THR A 105 7.05 -2.77 -2.59
C THR A 105 6.20 -2.75 -3.87
N SER A 106 6.65 -3.40 -4.93
CA SER A 106 5.81 -3.70 -6.09
C SER A 106 4.61 -4.58 -5.73
N PHE A 107 4.73 -5.48 -4.76
CA PHE A 107 3.62 -6.32 -4.29
C PHE A 107 2.48 -5.47 -3.68
N PHE A 108 2.81 -4.37 -2.99
CA PHE A 108 1.81 -3.41 -2.55
C PHE A 108 1.04 -2.80 -3.74
N LEU A 109 1.74 -2.33 -4.78
CA LEU A 109 1.11 -1.75 -5.97
C LEU A 109 0.23 -2.77 -6.70
N GLU A 110 0.70 -4.01 -6.84
CA GLU A 110 -0.08 -5.11 -7.41
C GLU A 110 -1.36 -5.39 -6.62
N LYS A 111 -1.30 -5.33 -5.29
CA LYS A 111 -2.47 -5.51 -4.42
C LYS A 111 -3.47 -4.37 -4.52
N LEU A 112 -3.00 -3.14 -4.76
CA LEU A 112 -3.87 -1.98 -4.98
C LEU A 112 -4.32 -1.85 -6.44
N GLY A 113 -3.70 -2.57 -7.37
CA GLY A 113 -3.99 -2.46 -8.81
C GLY A 113 -3.45 -1.17 -9.44
N LEU A 114 -2.35 -0.64 -8.91
CA LEU A 114 -1.72 0.60 -9.39
C LEU A 114 -0.47 0.30 -10.22
N ASN A 115 -0.12 1.20 -11.15
CA ASN A 115 1.09 1.09 -11.95
C ASN A 115 2.28 1.77 -11.28
N SER A 116 2.03 2.87 -10.59
CA SER A 116 3.02 3.67 -9.89
C SER A 116 2.49 4.13 -8.54
N ILE A 117 3.40 4.42 -7.61
CA ILE A 117 3.04 5.08 -6.35
C ILE A 117 2.42 6.47 -6.59
N THR A 118 2.79 7.13 -7.68
CA THR A 118 2.24 8.43 -8.07
C THR A 118 0.76 8.37 -8.46
N ASP A 119 0.24 7.17 -8.71
CA ASP A 119 -1.17 6.94 -9.04
C ASP A 119 -2.05 6.91 -7.77
N LEU A 120 -1.45 7.00 -6.59
CA LEU A 120 -2.20 7.10 -5.35
C LEU A 120 -3.06 8.38 -5.37
N PRO A 121 -4.32 8.29 -4.92
CA PRO A 121 -5.19 9.45 -4.86
C PRO A 121 -4.58 10.54 -3.98
N ALA A 122 -4.71 11.80 -4.39
CA ALA A 122 -4.34 12.91 -3.51
C ALA A 122 -5.11 12.79 -2.18
N LEU A 123 -4.48 13.16 -1.06
CA LEU A 123 -5.15 13.10 0.24
C LEU A 123 -6.25 14.18 0.36
N ALA A 124 -6.08 15.34 -0.28
CA ALA A 124 -6.96 16.50 -0.15
C ALA A 124 -8.46 16.23 -0.43
N PRO A 125 -8.86 15.47 -1.47
CA PRO A 125 -10.27 15.21 -1.76
C PRO A 125 -10.93 14.17 -0.83
N PHE A 126 -10.14 13.43 -0.04
CA PHE A 126 -10.62 12.34 0.83
C PHE A 126 -10.42 12.63 2.32
N LEU A 127 -9.76 13.75 2.65
CA LEU A 127 -9.83 14.29 3.98
C LEU A 127 -11.28 14.76 4.19
N PRO A 128 -11.96 14.37 5.28
CA PRO A 128 -13.18 15.08 5.68
C PRO A 128 -12.85 16.58 5.76
N ASP A 129 -13.82 17.49 5.63
CA ASP A 129 -13.57 18.92 5.84
C ASP A 129 -13.00 19.13 7.26
N ILE A 130 -11.68 19.08 7.40
CA ILE A 130 -10.95 19.32 8.64
C ILE A 130 -10.32 20.68 8.44
N ASP A 131 -11.09 21.72 8.74
CA ASP A 131 -10.73 23.15 8.73
C ASP A 131 -9.51 23.50 9.62
N GLY A 132 -8.71 22.53 10.07
CA GLY A 132 -7.52 22.73 10.91
C GLY A 132 -6.31 21.88 10.54
N LEU A 133 -6.32 21.15 9.41
CA LEU A 133 -5.15 20.36 9.02
C LEU A 133 -3.97 21.24 8.60
N ASP A 134 -4.24 22.40 8.01
CA ASP A 134 -3.22 23.36 7.59
C ASP A 134 -2.46 23.96 8.79
N GLU A 135 -3.13 24.21 9.92
CA GLU A 135 -2.49 24.67 11.16
C GLU A 135 -1.60 23.57 11.78
N LEU A 136 -2.00 22.31 11.67
CA LEU A 136 -1.26 21.18 12.25
C LEU A 136 0.00 20.85 11.43
N LEU A 137 -0.05 21.08 10.11
CA LEU A 137 1.11 20.95 9.22
C LEU A 137 2.09 22.13 9.38
N ALA A 138 1.60 23.35 9.62
CA ALA A 138 2.45 24.52 9.88
C ALA A 138 3.27 24.36 11.17
N ASN A 139 2.68 23.80 12.23
CA ASN A 139 3.35 23.58 13.52
C ASN A 139 4.39 22.43 13.52
N LEU A 140 4.45 21.61 12.46
CA LEU A 140 5.45 20.54 12.31
C LEU A 140 6.67 20.98 11.49
N THR A 141 6.64 22.18 10.92
CA THR A 141 7.73 22.78 10.14
C THR A 141 8.50 23.89 10.88
N GLU A 142 8.17 24.12 12.16
CA GLU A 142 8.95 24.97 13.10
C GLU A 142 9.81 24.13 14.06
#